data_AF-A0A9E0Y9V4-F1
#
_entry.id   AF-A0A9E0Y9V4-F1
#
_cell.length_a   1.000
_cell.length_b   1.000
_cell.length_c   1.000
_cell.angle_alpha   90.00
_cell.angle_beta   90.00
_cell.angle_gamma   90.00
#
_symmetry.space_group_name_H-M   'P 1'
#
loop_
_entity.id
_entity.type
_entity.pdbx_description
1 polymer ?
#
loop_
_entity_poly.entity_id
_entity_poly.type
_entity_poly.pdbx_seq_one_letter_code
_entity_poly.pdbx_strand_id
1 'polypeptide(L)'
;MRINTAGSGHTGPVKNGPAEWLAYDASRERQRRMVERAINILRSNVRGSTACNRAFRALPGGRSFDDIFDDNNVWISYCPDNANYGFTNVVGGSEITICELAFRWGYWTVTGTLVHEMGHVNGAGIADHAAEGTLLSCGLAKVHDPNIIGSRDTEPIYIA
;
A
#
# COMPACT_ATOMS: atom_id res chain seq x y z
N MET A 1 11.25 3.64 0.92
CA MET A 1 9.97 4.33 1.22
C MET A 1 10.02 5.01 2.58
N ARG A 2 9.17 6.03 2.80
CA ARG A 2 9.10 6.82 4.03
C ARG A 2 7.64 7.01 4.49
N ILE A 3 7.42 7.05 5.81
CA ILE A 3 6.11 7.38 6.38
C ILE A 3 5.99 8.90 6.52
N ASN A 4 4.91 9.48 6.00
CA ASN A 4 4.58 10.89 6.20
C ASN A 4 4.11 11.11 7.64
N THR A 5 4.96 11.68 8.48
CA THR A 5 4.63 12.05 9.87
C THR A 5 4.60 13.57 10.03
N ALA A 6 3.99 14.06 11.10
CA ALA A 6 3.90 15.51 11.37
C ALA A 6 5.28 16.22 11.40
N GLY A 7 6.34 15.49 11.76
CA GLY A 7 7.72 16.01 11.77
C GLY A 7 8.54 15.68 10.52
N SER A 8 7.97 15.01 9.51
CA SER A 8 8.71 14.54 8.34
C SER A 8 9.08 15.64 7.34
N GLY A 9 8.42 16.80 7.42
CA GLY A 9 8.57 17.89 6.45
C GLY A 9 7.96 17.60 5.09
N HIS A 10 7.25 16.46 4.93
CA HIS A 10 6.58 16.08 3.69
C HIS A 10 5.20 16.73 3.59
N THR A 11 4.91 17.32 2.43
CA THR A 11 3.58 17.82 2.10
C THR A 11 3.01 16.91 1.02
N GLY A 12 1.98 16.15 1.38
CA GLY A 12 1.30 15.27 0.43
C GLY A 12 0.59 16.05 -0.70
N PRO A 13 0.21 15.38 -1.79
CA PRO A 13 -0.57 15.97 -2.87
C PRO A 13 -1.86 16.66 -2.41
N VAL A 14 -2.35 17.56 -3.25
CA VAL A 14 -3.69 18.13 -3.08
C VAL A 14 -4.73 17.01 -3.13
N LYS A 15 -5.68 17.05 -2.19
CA LYS A 15 -6.82 16.12 -2.13
C LYS A 15 -7.50 16.00 -3.51
N ASN A 16 -7.79 14.78 -3.92
CA ASN A 16 -8.47 14.48 -5.17
C ASN A 16 -9.58 13.44 -4.95
N GLY A 17 -10.84 13.91 -4.97
CA GLY A 17 -11.98 13.07 -4.63
C GLY A 17 -11.85 12.48 -3.21
N PRO A 18 -11.97 11.16 -3.03
CA PRO A 18 -11.79 10.51 -1.73
C PRO A 18 -10.32 10.39 -1.30
N ALA A 19 -9.37 10.58 -2.21
CA ALA A 19 -7.96 10.40 -1.92
C ALA A 19 -7.36 11.64 -1.23
N GLU A 20 -6.72 11.40 -0.08
CA GLU A 20 -6.10 12.43 0.75
C GLU A 20 -4.76 11.91 1.31
N TRP A 21 -3.76 12.78 1.45
CA TRP A 21 -2.39 12.41 1.84
C TRP A 21 -1.96 13.18 3.10
N LEU A 22 -2.61 12.87 4.21
CA LEU A 22 -2.33 13.49 5.50
C LEU A 22 -1.14 12.84 6.19
N ALA A 23 -0.46 13.63 7.01
CA ALA A 23 0.54 13.09 7.92
C ALA A 23 -0.09 12.24 9.03
N TYR A 24 0.62 11.19 9.44
CA TYR A 24 0.38 10.51 10.71
C TYR A 24 0.84 11.44 11.85
N ASP A 25 -0.14 12.01 12.56
CA ASP A 25 0.08 12.81 13.76
C ASP A 25 -0.25 12.01 15.03
N ALA A 26 -0.20 12.66 16.20
CA ALA A 26 -0.45 12.03 17.49
C ALA A 26 -1.85 11.38 17.58
N SER A 27 -2.85 11.88 16.84
CA SER A 27 -4.20 11.31 16.81
C SER A 27 -4.29 10.03 15.97
N ARG A 28 -3.30 9.78 15.09
CA ARG A 28 -3.23 8.66 14.14
C ARG A 28 -2.14 7.65 14.49
N GLU A 29 -1.72 7.65 15.74
CA GLU A 29 -0.61 6.84 16.22
C GLU A 29 -0.90 5.32 16.11
N ARG A 30 -2.16 4.89 16.27
CA ARG A 30 -2.56 3.50 16.05
C ARG A 30 -2.34 3.09 14.58
N GLN A 31 -2.81 3.91 13.65
CA GLN A 31 -2.67 3.69 12.21
C GLN A 31 -1.19 3.70 11.81
N ARG A 32 -0.40 4.64 12.33
CA ARG A 32 1.06 4.70 12.11
C ARG A 32 1.74 3.38 12.49
N ARG A 33 1.46 2.85 13.68
CA ARG A 33 2.02 1.57 14.13
C ARG A 33 1.61 0.39 13.25
N MET A 34 0.42 0.43 12.65
CA MET A 34 -0.01 -0.60 11.70
C MET A 34 0.76 -0.53 10.38
N VAL A 35 1.03 0.67 9.87
CA VAL A 35 1.90 0.87 8.70
C VAL A 35 3.33 0.41 9.00
N GLU A 36 3.89 0.78 10.15
CA GLU A 36 5.22 0.32 10.57
C GLU A 36 5.31 -1.20 10.66
N ARG A 37 4.27 -1.83 11.22
CA ARG A 37 4.17 -3.29 11.27
C ARG A 37 4.10 -3.90 9.88
N ALA A 38 3.32 -3.32 8.96
CA ALA A 38 3.25 -3.76 7.58
C ALA A 38 4.62 -3.67 6.88
N ILE A 39 5.33 -2.54 7.00
CA ILE A 39 6.68 -2.34 6.47
C ILE A 39 7.65 -3.39 7.03
N ASN A 40 7.58 -3.69 8.33
CA ASN A 40 8.42 -4.72 8.94
C ASN A 40 8.12 -6.12 8.39
N ILE A 41 6.85 -6.48 8.21
CA ILE A 41 6.45 -7.75 7.57
C ILE A 41 6.99 -7.82 6.15
N LEU A 42 6.83 -6.76 5.36
CA LEU A 42 7.35 -6.71 3.99
C LEU A 42 8.88 -6.86 3.97
N ARG A 43 9.58 -6.16 4.88
CA ARG A 43 11.03 -6.26 5.01
C ARG A 43 11.51 -7.67 5.34
N SER A 44 10.82 -8.38 6.23
CA SER A 44 11.26 -9.69 6.71
C SER A 44 10.81 -10.85 5.83
N ASN A 45 9.64 -10.73 5.18
CA ASN A 45 8.98 -11.87 4.53
C ASN A 45 8.88 -11.74 3.01
N VAL A 46 8.94 -10.51 2.46
CA VAL A 46 8.70 -10.25 1.03
C VAL A 46 9.96 -9.77 0.33
N ARG A 47 10.75 -8.90 1.00
CA ARG A 47 12.00 -8.36 0.45
C ARG A 47 12.96 -9.48 0.05
N GLY A 48 13.56 -9.37 -1.12
CA GLY A 48 14.44 -10.41 -1.69
C GLY A 48 13.70 -11.58 -2.33
N SER A 49 12.37 -11.64 -2.28
CA SER A 49 11.59 -12.67 -2.98
C SER A 49 11.77 -12.55 -4.49
N THR A 50 12.38 -13.56 -5.11
CA THR A 50 12.58 -13.60 -6.57
C THR A 50 11.23 -13.56 -7.31
N ALA A 51 10.20 -14.23 -6.78
CA ALA A 51 8.87 -14.25 -7.39
C ALA A 51 8.21 -12.87 -7.36
N CYS A 52 8.21 -12.21 -6.21
CA CYS A 52 7.66 -10.86 -6.04
C CYS A 52 8.41 -9.84 -6.91
N ASN A 53 9.74 -9.86 -6.86
CA ASN A 53 10.58 -8.98 -7.68
C ASN A 53 10.35 -9.16 -9.18
N ARG A 54 10.17 -10.41 -9.65
CA ARG A 54 9.87 -10.68 -11.05
C ARG A 54 8.49 -10.17 -11.46
N ALA A 55 7.47 -10.35 -10.62
CA ALA A 55 6.12 -9.84 -10.90
C ALA A 55 6.10 -8.32 -11.00
N PHE A 56 6.78 -7.63 -10.08
CA PHE A 56 6.93 -6.17 -10.14
C PHE A 56 7.68 -5.72 -11.40
N ARG A 57 8.77 -6.39 -11.80
CA ARG A 57 9.51 -6.05 -13.03
C ARG A 57 8.67 -6.21 -14.31
N ALA A 58 7.61 -7.01 -14.27
CA ALA A 58 6.71 -7.19 -15.40
C ALA A 58 5.68 -6.04 -15.52
N LEU A 59 5.55 -5.18 -14.51
CA LEU A 59 4.73 -3.98 -14.58
C LEU A 59 5.38 -2.92 -15.48
N PRO A 60 4.60 -1.97 -16.04
CA PRO A 60 5.12 -0.98 -16.99
C PRO A 60 6.32 -0.15 -16.52
N GLY A 61 6.44 0.11 -15.21
CA GLY A 61 7.57 0.83 -14.63
C GLY A 61 8.87 0.03 -14.56
N GLY A 62 8.82 -1.30 -14.73
CA GLY A 62 9.99 -2.17 -14.85
C GLY A 62 10.84 -2.34 -13.58
N ARG A 63 10.47 -1.69 -12.48
CA ARG A 63 11.19 -1.79 -11.19
C ARG A 63 10.83 -3.09 -10.48
N SER A 64 11.73 -3.61 -9.66
CA SER A 64 11.39 -4.70 -8.76
C SER A 64 10.67 -4.21 -7.50
N PHE A 65 10.12 -5.14 -6.72
CA PHE A 65 9.52 -4.82 -5.42
C PHE A 65 10.56 -4.16 -4.50
N ASP A 66 11.76 -4.73 -4.44
CA ASP A 66 12.85 -4.22 -3.61
C ASP A 66 13.26 -2.80 -4.03
N ASP A 67 13.29 -2.50 -5.33
CA ASP A 67 13.63 -1.16 -5.83
C ASP A 67 12.64 -0.10 -5.35
N ILE A 68 11.35 -0.43 -5.26
CA ILE A 68 10.30 0.49 -4.77
C ILE A 68 10.33 0.55 -3.25
N PHE A 69 10.53 -0.60 -2.59
CA PHE A 69 10.63 -0.70 -1.15
C PHE A 69 11.78 0.18 -0.60
N ASP A 70 12.92 0.17 -1.27
CA ASP A 70 14.10 0.93 -0.88
C ASP A 70 14.08 2.40 -1.39
N ASP A 71 13.07 2.81 -2.16
CA ASP A 71 12.97 4.17 -2.71
C ASP A 71 12.52 5.20 -1.67
N ASN A 72 13.43 6.08 -1.26
CA ASN A 72 13.13 7.12 -0.27
C ASN A 72 12.24 8.25 -0.79
N ASN A 73 11.90 8.27 -2.08
CA ASN A 73 10.94 9.21 -2.65
C ASN A 73 9.50 8.69 -2.59
N VAL A 74 9.30 7.39 -2.32
CA VAL A 74 7.96 6.84 -2.12
C VAL A 74 7.48 7.14 -0.70
N TRP A 75 6.41 7.93 -0.60
CA TRP A 75 5.81 8.35 0.66
C TRP A 75 4.52 7.60 0.96
N ILE A 76 4.32 7.25 2.23
CA ILE A 76 3.11 6.60 2.73
C ILE A 76 2.41 7.57 3.68
N SER A 77 1.23 8.00 3.27
CA SER A 77 0.37 8.96 3.99
C SER A 77 -0.89 8.29 4.54
N TYR A 78 -1.68 9.06 5.27
CA TYR A 78 -2.98 8.67 5.82
C TYR A 78 -4.12 9.28 5.02
N CYS A 79 -5.18 8.50 4.84
CA CYS A 79 -6.42 8.90 4.20
C CYS A 79 -7.60 8.63 5.16
N PRO A 80 -8.50 9.61 5.40
CA PRO A 80 -9.65 9.42 6.30
C PRO A 80 -10.83 8.67 5.66
N ASP A 81 -10.73 8.30 4.37
CA ASP A 81 -11.80 7.64 3.65
C ASP A 81 -12.15 6.27 4.26
N ASN A 82 -13.45 5.95 4.27
CA ASN A 82 -13.97 4.73 4.88
C ASN A 82 -14.54 3.74 3.85
N ALA A 83 -14.44 4.04 2.55
CA ALA A 83 -14.97 3.21 1.48
C ALA A 83 -13.86 2.51 0.68
N ASN A 84 -12.66 3.07 0.67
CA ASN A 84 -11.51 2.59 -0.09
C ASN A 84 -10.37 2.20 0.86
N TYR A 85 -9.47 1.33 0.41
CA TYR A 85 -8.36 0.84 1.23
C TYR A 85 -7.10 1.70 1.10
N GLY A 86 -6.86 2.26 -0.07
CA GLY A 86 -5.71 3.11 -0.35
C GLY A 86 -5.81 3.77 -1.72
N PHE A 87 -4.87 4.67 -1.99
CA PHE A 87 -4.71 5.27 -3.31
C PHE A 87 -3.24 5.56 -3.60
N THR A 88 -2.91 5.57 -4.88
CA THR A 88 -1.63 6.07 -5.39
C THR A 88 -1.85 7.32 -6.24
N ASN A 89 -1.06 8.37 -6.00
CA ASN A 89 -1.07 9.52 -6.91
C ASN A 89 -0.31 9.17 -8.20
N VAL A 90 -1.05 8.82 -9.25
CA VAL A 90 -0.48 8.44 -10.55
C VAL A 90 0.20 9.59 -11.30
N VAL A 91 -0.09 10.86 -10.97
CA VAL A 91 0.52 12.03 -11.64
C VAL A 91 1.96 12.27 -11.18
N GLY A 92 2.34 11.75 -10.00
CA GLY A 92 3.72 11.76 -9.49
C GLY A 92 4.32 10.39 -9.17
N GLY A 93 3.50 9.32 -9.22
CA GLY A 93 3.88 7.92 -9.02
C GLY A 93 4.50 7.57 -7.68
N SER A 94 4.69 8.52 -6.75
CA SER A 94 5.53 8.35 -5.56
C SER A 94 4.79 8.56 -4.24
N GLU A 95 3.45 8.68 -4.29
CA GLU A 95 2.62 8.97 -3.12
C GLU A 95 1.57 7.89 -2.95
N ILE A 96 1.70 7.12 -1.88
CA ILE A 96 0.73 6.13 -1.43
C ILE A 96 -0.02 6.73 -0.25
N THR A 97 -1.31 6.50 -0.16
CA THR A 97 -2.09 6.74 1.05
C THR A 97 -2.85 5.48 1.44
N ILE A 98 -2.90 5.21 2.75
CA ILE A 98 -3.70 4.11 3.32
C ILE A 98 -4.91 4.71 4.01
N CYS A 99 -6.10 4.22 3.68
CA CYS A 99 -7.36 4.78 4.13
C CYS A 99 -7.89 4.05 5.39
N GLU A 100 -8.80 4.71 6.11
CA GLU A 100 -9.35 4.24 7.40
C GLU A 100 -10.00 2.85 7.30
N LEU A 101 -10.60 2.50 6.15
CA LEU A 101 -11.13 1.16 5.93
C LEU A 101 -10.06 0.08 6.12
N ALA A 102 -8.87 0.22 5.52
CA ALA A 102 -7.78 -0.75 5.66
C ALA A 102 -7.34 -0.92 7.12
N PHE A 103 -7.32 0.17 7.90
CA PHE A 103 -6.97 0.16 9.31
C PHE A 103 -8.02 -0.52 10.20
N ARG A 104 -9.31 -0.48 9.82
CA ARG A 104 -10.37 -1.22 10.53
C ARG A 104 -10.17 -2.74 10.42
N TRP A 105 -9.69 -3.21 9.29
CA TRP A 105 -9.47 -4.64 9.01
C TRP A 105 -8.14 -5.19 9.54
N GLY A 106 -7.24 -4.34 10.02
CA GLY A 106 -6.01 -4.79 10.67
C GLY A 106 -4.76 -4.73 9.78
N TYR A 107 -3.61 -5.07 10.38
CA TYR A 107 -2.30 -4.82 9.78
C TYR A 107 -1.99 -5.70 8.56
N TRP A 108 -2.61 -6.89 8.46
CA TRP A 108 -2.49 -7.74 7.27
C TRP A 108 -3.15 -7.10 6.06
N THR A 109 -4.29 -6.46 6.24
CA THR A 109 -4.95 -5.68 5.19
C THR A 109 -4.11 -4.49 4.79
N VAL A 110 -3.59 -3.72 5.75
CA VAL A 110 -2.63 -2.63 5.47
C VAL A 110 -1.42 -3.12 4.68
N THR A 111 -0.92 -4.32 4.99
CA THR A 111 0.21 -4.95 4.26
C THR A 111 -0.15 -5.25 2.81
N GLY A 112 -1.32 -5.87 2.57
CA GLY A 112 -1.83 -6.15 1.23
C GLY A 112 -2.06 -4.87 0.42
N THR A 113 -2.76 -3.90 1.01
CA THR A 113 -2.99 -2.59 0.39
C THR A 113 -1.66 -1.93 0.03
N LEU A 114 -0.67 -1.92 0.92
CA LEU A 114 0.62 -1.30 0.62
C LEU A 114 1.31 -1.94 -0.59
N VAL A 115 1.31 -3.28 -0.72
CA VAL A 115 1.89 -3.95 -1.89
C VAL A 115 1.10 -3.66 -3.17
N HIS A 116 -0.23 -3.62 -3.09
CA HIS A 116 -1.08 -3.26 -4.21
C HIS A 116 -0.76 -1.83 -4.71
N GLU A 117 -0.72 -0.86 -3.80
CA GLU A 117 -0.39 0.54 -4.15
C GLU A 117 1.06 0.68 -4.66
N MET A 118 2.01 -0.11 -4.15
CA MET A 118 3.36 -0.18 -4.73
C MET A 118 3.34 -0.66 -6.20
N GLY A 119 2.39 -1.51 -6.57
CA GLY A 119 2.17 -1.90 -7.97
C GLY A 119 1.79 -0.69 -8.83
N HIS A 120 0.90 0.17 -8.34
CA HIS A 120 0.54 1.42 -9.03
C HIS A 120 1.70 2.43 -9.08
N VAL A 121 2.52 2.52 -8.03
CA VAL A 121 3.80 3.28 -8.07
C VAL A 121 4.69 2.78 -9.21
N ASN A 122 4.64 1.49 -9.52
CA ASN A 122 5.36 0.89 -10.65
C ASN A 122 4.60 0.91 -11.98
N GLY A 123 3.58 1.75 -12.11
CA GLY A 123 2.84 1.94 -13.35
C GLY A 123 1.80 0.87 -13.67
N ALA A 124 1.39 0.01 -12.72
CA ALA A 124 0.19 -0.81 -12.90
C ALA A 124 -1.03 0.09 -13.16
N GLY A 125 -1.84 -0.25 -14.17
CA GLY A 125 -3.01 0.54 -14.52
C GLY A 125 -4.10 0.45 -13.44
N ILE A 126 -4.92 1.49 -13.33
CA ILE A 126 -6.06 1.50 -12.38
C ILE A 126 -7.19 0.56 -12.86
N ALA A 127 -7.24 0.27 -14.17
CA ALA A 127 -8.26 -0.54 -14.81
C ALA A 127 -7.82 -1.99 -15.08
N ASP A 128 -6.59 -2.36 -14.69
CA ASP A 128 -6.08 -3.72 -14.84
C ASP A 128 -5.83 -4.37 -13.47
N HIS A 129 -5.98 -5.69 -13.42
CA HIS A 129 -5.70 -6.47 -12.21
C HIS A 129 -4.19 -6.69 -12.00
N ALA A 130 -3.32 -5.90 -12.62
CA ALA A 130 -1.88 -6.14 -12.55
C ALA A 130 -1.33 -5.86 -11.15
N ALA A 131 -1.84 -4.81 -10.47
CA ALA A 131 -1.51 -4.52 -9.08
C ALA A 131 -1.94 -5.67 -8.14
N GLU A 132 -3.15 -6.21 -8.32
CA GLU A 132 -3.65 -7.37 -7.56
C GLU A 132 -2.83 -8.64 -7.80
N GLY A 133 -2.40 -8.87 -9.04
CA GLY A 133 -1.56 -10.02 -9.41
C GLY A 133 -0.20 -10.05 -8.69
N THR A 134 0.31 -8.89 -8.26
CA THR A 134 1.53 -8.84 -7.45
C THR A 134 1.35 -9.46 -6.07
N LEU A 135 0.16 -9.36 -5.46
CA LEU A 135 -0.10 -9.89 -4.11
C LEU A 135 0.14 -11.39 -4.02
N LEU A 136 -0.29 -12.14 -5.04
CA LEU A 136 -0.03 -13.57 -5.14
C LEU A 136 1.46 -13.88 -5.18
N SER A 137 2.20 -13.18 -6.04
CA SER A 137 3.64 -13.37 -6.25
C SER A 137 4.47 -12.98 -5.03
N CYS A 138 3.93 -12.11 -4.18
CA CYS A 138 4.55 -11.65 -2.94
C CYS A 138 4.10 -12.47 -1.71
N GLY A 139 3.41 -13.60 -1.90
CA GLY A 139 3.02 -14.50 -0.81
C GLY A 139 1.87 -13.98 0.05
N LEU A 140 1.16 -12.95 -0.44
CA LEU A 140 0.04 -12.31 0.25
C LEU A 140 -1.32 -12.87 -0.23
N ALA A 141 -1.34 -14.13 -0.71
CA ALA A 141 -2.53 -14.78 -1.23
C ALA A 141 -3.72 -14.83 -0.24
N LYS A 142 -3.46 -14.85 1.08
CA LYS A 142 -4.53 -14.81 2.11
C LYS A 142 -5.19 -13.44 2.28
N VAL A 143 -4.60 -12.39 1.72
CA VAL A 143 -5.19 -11.05 1.60
C VAL A 143 -5.47 -10.66 0.15
N HIS A 144 -5.20 -11.56 -0.80
CA HIS A 144 -5.55 -11.43 -2.20
C HIS A 144 -7.01 -11.84 -2.40
N ASP A 145 -7.78 -11.00 -3.10
CA ASP A 145 -9.10 -11.33 -3.59
C ASP A 145 -9.15 -10.99 -5.08
N PRO A 146 -9.36 -11.97 -5.98
CA PRO A 146 -9.34 -11.76 -7.43
C PRO A 146 -10.60 -11.07 -7.98
N ASN A 147 -11.62 -10.80 -7.14
CA ASN A 147 -12.86 -10.11 -7.54
C ASN A 147 -12.89 -8.64 -7.10
N ILE A 148 -11.79 -8.13 -6.56
CA ILE A 148 -11.77 -6.90 -5.76
C ILE A 148 -10.70 -5.95 -6.30
N ILE A 149 -11.16 -5.03 -7.15
CA ILE A 149 -10.45 -3.78 -7.43
C ILE A 149 -10.66 -2.88 -6.21
N GLY A 150 -9.64 -2.79 -5.34
CA GLY A 150 -9.58 -1.75 -4.31
C GLY A 150 -10.53 -1.85 -3.11
N SER A 151 -11.34 -2.91 -2.92
CA SER A 151 -12.08 -3.09 -1.65
C SER A 151 -12.49 -4.52 -1.19
N ARG A 152 -11.94 -5.04 -0.08
CA ARG A 152 -12.33 -6.35 0.51
C ARG A 152 -13.77 -6.38 1.05
N ASP A 153 -14.46 -7.50 0.81
CA ASP A 153 -15.76 -7.87 1.41
C ASP A 153 -15.65 -8.26 2.90
N THR A 154 -16.79 -8.11 3.59
CA THR A 154 -16.96 -7.74 5.00
C THR A 154 -16.88 -8.88 6.04
N GLU A 155 -16.03 -9.88 5.89
CA GLU A 155 -15.96 -10.98 6.86
C GLU A 155 -14.75 -10.84 7.82
N PRO A 156 -14.98 -10.72 9.15
CA PRO A 156 -13.89 -10.63 10.14
C PRO A 156 -13.14 -11.97 10.23
N ILE A 157 -11.83 -11.93 9.95
CA ILE A 157 -10.95 -13.08 10.14
C ILE A 157 -10.70 -13.26 11.64
N TYR A 158 -11.41 -14.21 12.26
CA TYR A 158 -11.00 -14.82 13.53
C TYR A 158 -9.87 -15.81 13.25
N ILE A 159 -8.76 -15.68 13.97
CA ILE A 159 -7.66 -16.66 13.98
C ILE A 159 -7.84 -17.51 15.24
N ALA A 160 -7.91 -18.83 15.07
CA ALA A 160 -7.83 -19.83 16.15
C ALA A 160 -6.38 -19.97 16.65
#